data_AF-A0A832KGV2-F1
#
_entry.id   AF-A0A832KGV2-F1
#
_cell.length_a   1.000
_cell.length_b   1.000
_cell.length_c   1.000
_cell.angle_alpha   90.00
_cell.angle_beta   90.00
_cell.angle_gamma   90.00
#
_symmetry.space_group_name_H-M   'P 1'
#
loop_
_entity.id
_entity.type
_entity.pdbx_description
1 polymer ?
#
loop_
_entity_poly.entity_id
_entity_poly.type
_entity_poly.pdbx_seq_one_letter_code
_entity_poly.pdbx_strand_id
1 'polypeptide(L)'
;MGLIKLFLIGATGYLLAGLYDVAILYDKPLVRKLLYVGFFITAVPYPVIFFTRVSPLPGFAAWIVFPLVIPFALLLVYSVLVEIALHSGSSGKLYQGGTYKISRHPGFIWYTVINMLVSIYYWNYHVTMLFLGLTLCNLVLITVEDRILFPRMFDEYREYRRSTPFIL
;
A
#
# COMPACT_ATOMS: atom_id res chain seq x y z
N MET A 1 -7.96 1.17 21.50
CA MET A 1 -6.54 0.76 21.33
C MET A 1 -5.67 2.01 21.19
N GLY A 2 -4.48 2.05 21.78
CA GLY A 2 -3.58 3.21 21.64
C GLY A 2 -3.02 3.36 20.22
N LEU A 3 -2.75 4.58 19.78
CA LEU A 3 -2.25 4.87 18.42
C LEU A 3 -0.90 4.19 18.12
N ILE A 4 -0.03 4.07 19.13
CA ILE A 4 1.23 3.33 18.98
C ILE A 4 1.01 1.84 18.68
N LYS A 5 0.01 1.21 19.33
CA LYS A 5 -0.33 -0.19 19.06
C LYS A 5 -0.90 -0.35 17.65
N LEU A 6 -1.69 0.61 17.19
CA LEU A 6 -2.19 0.67 15.81
C LEU A 6 -1.06 0.81 14.79
N PHE A 7 -0.09 1.68 15.07
CA PHE A 7 1.11 1.83 14.25
C PHE A 7 1.87 0.51 14.15
N LEU A 8 2.16 -0.14 15.29
CA LEU A 8 2.88 -1.41 15.32
C LEU A 8 2.15 -2.49 14.50
N ILE A 9 0.83 -2.59 14.62
CA ILE A 9 0.03 -3.54 13.83
C ILE A 9 0.18 -3.26 12.33
N GLY A 10 -0.01 -2.01 11.91
CA GLY A 10 0.14 -1.63 10.50
C GLY A 10 1.56 -1.87 9.98
N ALA A 11 2.59 -1.51 10.76
CA ALA A 11 3.99 -1.73 10.45
C ALA A 11 4.33 -3.23 10.33
N THR A 12 3.77 -4.08 11.20
CA THR A 12 3.87 -5.54 11.05
C THR A 12 3.24 -6.01 9.73
N GLY A 13 2.12 -5.42 9.31
CA GLY A 13 1.53 -5.70 7.99
C GLY A 13 2.53 -5.45 6.84
N TYR A 14 3.24 -4.33 6.86
CA TYR A 14 4.28 -4.02 5.86
C TYR A 14 5.47 -4.96 5.92
N LEU A 15 5.90 -5.34 7.13
CA LEU A 15 6.97 -6.32 7.30
C LEU A 15 6.56 -7.69 6.72
N LEU A 16 5.33 -8.13 6.97
CA LEU A 16 4.81 -9.38 6.41
C LEU A 16 4.68 -9.31 4.88
N ALA A 17 4.28 -8.17 4.32
CA ALA A 17 4.25 -7.95 2.88
C ALA A 17 5.66 -8.02 2.26
N GLY A 18 6.67 -7.40 2.86
CA GLY A 18 8.05 -7.54 2.39
C GLY A 18 8.58 -8.97 2.50
N LEU A 19 8.23 -9.70 3.56
CA LEU A 19 8.57 -11.12 3.68
C LEU A 19 7.82 -11.98 2.65
N TYR A 20 6.60 -11.58 2.26
CA TYR A 20 5.84 -12.24 1.20
C TYR A 20 6.60 -12.17 -0.12
N ASP A 21 7.17 -11.02 -0.46
CA ASP A 21 8.02 -10.87 -1.65
C ASP A 21 9.29 -11.69 -1.55
N VAL A 22 9.95 -11.71 -0.39
CA VAL A 22 11.10 -12.61 -0.16
C VAL A 22 10.70 -14.08 -0.36
N ALA A 23 9.53 -14.49 0.11
CA ALA A 23 9.04 -15.85 -0.09
C ALA A 23 8.75 -16.17 -1.57
N ILE A 24 8.35 -15.18 -2.38
CA ILE A 24 8.28 -15.32 -3.85
C ILE A 24 9.67 -15.54 -4.43
N LEU A 25 10.66 -14.72 -4.05
CA LEU A 25 12.02 -14.80 -4.58
C LEU A 25 12.68 -16.17 -4.36
N TYR A 26 12.42 -16.80 -3.22
CA TYR A 26 12.98 -18.11 -2.85
C TYR A 26 12.04 -19.29 -3.12
N ASP A 27 10.97 -19.08 -3.89
CA ASP A 27 9.96 -20.08 -4.27
C ASP A 27 9.44 -20.91 -3.08
N LYS A 28 8.96 -20.22 -2.04
CA LYS A 28 8.37 -20.82 -0.83
C LYS A 28 6.85 -20.66 -0.82
N PRO A 29 6.08 -21.50 -1.55
CA PRO A 29 4.66 -21.28 -1.80
C PRO A 29 3.78 -21.34 -0.54
N LEU A 30 4.12 -22.18 0.44
CA LEU A 30 3.38 -22.27 1.71
C LEU A 30 3.57 -21.00 2.55
N VAL A 31 4.81 -20.52 2.65
CA VAL A 31 5.16 -19.30 3.39
C VAL A 31 4.50 -18.09 2.73
N ARG A 32 4.52 -18.01 1.39
CA ARG A 32 3.84 -16.97 0.62
C ARG A 32 2.34 -16.89 0.95
N LYS A 33 1.62 -18.03 1.01
CA LYS A 33 0.18 -18.03 1.34
C LYS A 33 -0.09 -17.46 2.74
N LEU A 34 0.75 -17.78 3.71
CA LEU A 34 0.60 -17.27 5.08
C LEU A 34 0.90 -15.77 5.15
N LEU A 35 1.95 -15.31 4.46
CA LEU A 35 2.39 -13.92 4.52
C LEU A 35 1.50 -12.95 3.73
N TYR A 36 0.72 -13.45 2.77
CA TYR A 36 -0.25 -12.65 2.00
C TYR A 36 -1.28 -11.92 2.89
N VAL A 37 -1.55 -12.44 4.10
CA VAL A 37 -2.40 -11.76 5.09
C VAL A 37 -1.85 -10.39 5.49
N GLY A 38 -0.55 -10.15 5.34
CA GLY A 38 0.12 -8.88 5.63
C GLY A 38 -0.53 -7.69 4.92
N PHE A 39 -0.96 -7.86 3.65
CA PHE A 39 -1.65 -6.82 2.89
C PHE A 39 -2.97 -6.36 3.55
N PHE A 40 -3.69 -7.26 4.21
CA PHE A 40 -4.93 -6.91 4.92
C PHE A 40 -4.66 -6.33 6.30
N ILE A 41 -3.56 -6.73 6.94
CA ILE A 41 -3.14 -6.18 8.24
C ILE A 41 -2.79 -4.69 8.13
N THR A 42 -2.17 -4.25 7.02
CA THR A 42 -1.88 -2.82 6.79
C THR A 42 -3.15 -1.96 6.74
N ALA A 43 -4.30 -2.55 6.41
CA ALA A 43 -5.60 -1.88 6.37
C ALA A 43 -6.34 -1.84 7.73
N VAL A 44 -5.90 -2.58 8.75
CA VAL A 44 -6.55 -2.61 10.08
C VAL A 44 -6.60 -1.25 10.79
N PRO A 45 -5.59 -0.36 10.69
CA PRO A 45 -5.65 0.93 11.36
C PRO A 45 -6.84 1.81 10.96
N TYR A 46 -7.29 1.74 9.70
CA TYR A 46 -8.40 2.57 9.19
C TYR A 46 -9.73 2.31 9.91
N PRO A 47 -10.34 1.11 9.87
CA PRO A 47 -11.60 0.86 10.54
C PRO A 47 -11.52 1.13 12.04
N VAL A 48 -10.40 0.82 12.71
CA VAL A 48 -10.26 1.10 14.14
C VAL A 48 -10.30 2.60 14.41
N ILE A 49 -9.60 3.43 13.62
CA ILE A 49 -9.68 4.88 13.76
C ILE A 49 -11.11 5.37 13.47
N PHE A 50 -11.76 4.85 12.42
CA PHE A 50 -13.15 5.20 12.07
C PHE A 50 -14.17 4.89 13.16
N PHE A 51 -14.04 3.76 13.85
CA PHE A 51 -14.98 3.39 14.91
C PHE A 51 -14.65 3.98 16.28
N THR A 52 -13.41 4.42 16.53
CA THR A 52 -12.97 4.86 17.87
C THR A 52 -12.73 6.36 17.98
N ARG A 53 -12.68 7.09 16.88
CA ARG A 53 -12.40 8.53 16.85
C ARG A 53 -13.50 9.26 16.12
N VAL A 54 -13.87 10.41 16.68
CA VAL A 54 -14.79 11.37 16.05
C VAL A 54 -13.95 12.49 15.45
N SER A 55 -14.27 12.89 14.22
CA SER A 55 -13.64 14.05 13.60
C SER A 55 -14.13 15.34 14.27
N PRO A 56 -13.24 16.33 14.52
CA PRO A 56 -13.64 17.65 15.00
C PRO A 56 -14.25 18.52 13.88
N LEU A 57 -14.19 18.09 12.62
CA LEU A 57 -14.74 18.84 11.50
C LEU A 57 -16.26 18.71 11.44
N PRO A 58 -16.97 19.70 10.86
CA PRO A 58 -18.41 19.63 10.69
C PRO A 58 -18.83 18.40 9.88
N GLY A 59 -20.04 17.88 10.12
CA GLY A 59 -20.54 16.67 9.43
C GLY A 59 -20.54 16.75 7.90
N PHE A 60 -20.65 17.96 7.32
CA PHE A 60 -20.54 18.14 5.86
C PHE A 60 -19.15 17.81 5.31
N ALA A 61 -18.08 17.91 6.13
CA ALA A 61 -16.73 17.57 5.70
C ALA A 61 -16.63 16.07 5.34
N ALA A 62 -17.37 15.19 6.03
CA ALA A 62 -17.44 13.77 5.69
C ALA A 62 -18.02 13.54 4.28
N TRP A 63 -19.04 14.33 3.91
CA TRP A 63 -19.65 14.29 2.58
C TRP A 63 -18.73 14.76 1.46
N ILE A 64 -17.61 15.43 1.78
CA ILE A 64 -16.59 15.82 0.80
C ILE A 64 -15.44 14.80 0.81
N VAL A 65 -14.93 14.45 2.00
CA VAL A 65 -13.75 13.58 2.11
C VAL A 65 -14.05 12.15 1.65
N PHE A 66 -15.19 11.56 2.02
CA PHE A 66 -15.47 10.17 1.65
C PHE A 66 -15.61 9.95 0.14
N PRO A 67 -16.34 10.79 -0.61
CA PRO A 67 -16.35 10.68 -2.07
C PRO A 67 -14.97 10.84 -2.72
N LEU A 68 -14.03 11.54 -2.07
CA LEU A 68 -12.64 11.61 -2.53
C LEU A 68 -11.82 10.37 -2.16
N VAL A 69 -11.97 9.82 -0.96
CA VAL A 69 -11.22 8.64 -0.51
C VAL A 69 -11.63 7.37 -1.25
N ILE A 70 -12.93 7.18 -1.51
CA ILE A 70 -13.48 5.98 -2.15
C ILE A 70 -12.79 5.64 -3.49
N PRO A 71 -12.69 6.55 -4.49
CA PRO A 71 -12.05 6.21 -5.75
C PRO A 71 -10.57 5.87 -5.59
N PHE A 72 -9.83 6.53 -4.69
CA PHE A 72 -8.44 6.15 -4.42
C PHE A 72 -8.33 4.80 -3.72
N ALA A 73 -9.26 4.45 -2.82
CA ALA A 73 -9.29 3.13 -2.21
C ALA A 73 -9.60 2.04 -3.25
N LEU A 74 -10.53 2.30 -4.17
CA LEU A 74 -10.81 1.40 -5.29
C LEU A 74 -9.61 1.26 -6.23
N LEU A 75 -8.92 2.35 -6.56
CA LEU A 75 -7.68 2.33 -7.34
C LEU A 75 -6.56 1.57 -6.63
N LEU A 76 -6.42 1.73 -5.31
CA LEU A 76 -5.45 0.98 -4.51
C LEU A 76 -5.71 -0.53 -4.59
N VAL A 77 -6.96 -0.95 -4.34
CA VAL A 77 -7.37 -2.36 -4.42
C VAL A 77 -7.19 -2.89 -5.84
N TYR A 78 -7.60 -2.11 -6.85
CA TYR A 78 -7.45 -2.46 -8.25
C TYR A 78 -5.98 -2.67 -8.62
N SER A 79 -5.12 -1.67 -8.43
CA SER A 79 -3.71 -1.73 -8.82
C SER A 79 -2.93 -2.83 -8.10
N VAL A 80 -3.19 -3.06 -6.81
CA VAL A 80 -2.37 -3.99 -6.00
C VAL A 80 -2.89 -5.42 -6.05
N LEU A 81 -4.21 -5.62 -5.96
CA LEU A 81 -4.80 -6.96 -5.82
C LEU A 81 -5.39 -7.52 -7.11
N VAL A 82 -5.96 -6.66 -7.97
CA VAL A 82 -6.73 -7.10 -9.15
C VAL A 82 -5.87 -7.07 -10.40
N GLU A 83 -5.25 -5.93 -10.69
CA GLU A 83 -4.53 -5.65 -11.94
C GLU A 83 -3.36 -6.62 -12.14
N ILE A 84 -2.52 -6.79 -11.10
CA ILE A 84 -1.44 -7.76 -11.11
C ILE A 84 -2.00 -9.18 -11.25
N ALA A 85 -2.93 -9.60 -10.38
CA ALA A 85 -3.43 -10.98 -10.35
C ALA A 85 -4.07 -11.42 -11.69
N LEU A 86 -4.76 -10.52 -12.38
CA LEU A 86 -5.38 -10.80 -13.69
C LEU A 86 -4.36 -10.96 -14.82
N HIS A 87 -3.22 -10.26 -14.76
CA HIS A 87 -2.27 -10.19 -15.88
C HIS A 87 -0.95 -10.93 -15.62
N SER A 88 -0.62 -11.25 -14.37
CA SER A 88 0.57 -12.02 -14.00
C SER A 88 0.33 -13.53 -13.97
N GLY A 89 -0.93 -13.97 -14.13
CA GLY A 89 -1.44 -15.30 -13.78
C GLY A 89 -0.98 -16.52 -14.59
N SER A 90 0.04 -16.45 -15.45
CA SER A 90 0.48 -17.65 -16.21
C SER A 90 1.96 -17.73 -16.59
N SER A 91 2.73 -16.64 -16.52
CA SER A 91 4.07 -16.62 -17.10
C SER A 91 5.20 -16.22 -16.14
N GLY A 92 4.87 -15.79 -14.91
CA GLY A 92 5.87 -15.23 -13.98
C GLY A 92 6.53 -13.94 -14.50
N LYS A 93 6.02 -13.37 -15.60
CA LYS A 93 6.57 -12.16 -16.23
C LYS A 93 6.14 -10.91 -15.47
N LEU A 94 7.02 -9.91 -15.54
CA LEU A 94 6.76 -8.58 -15.01
C LEU A 94 5.59 -7.91 -15.73
N TYR A 95 4.59 -7.46 -14.97
CA TYR A 95 3.51 -6.65 -15.50
C TYR A 95 3.92 -5.17 -15.60
N GLN A 96 3.68 -4.55 -16.75
CA GLN A 96 4.06 -3.15 -17.05
C GLN A 96 2.89 -2.34 -17.65
N GLY A 97 1.68 -2.89 -17.61
CA GLY A 97 0.48 -2.30 -18.21
C GLY A 97 -0.29 -1.37 -17.28
N GLY A 98 -1.37 -0.77 -17.81
CA GLY A 98 -2.35 -0.01 -17.04
C GLY A 98 -1.74 1.03 -16.09
N THR A 99 -2.02 0.91 -14.78
CA THR A 99 -1.51 1.87 -13.79
C THR A 99 0.00 1.77 -13.60
N TYR A 100 0.60 0.61 -13.88
CA TYR A 100 2.04 0.38 -13.84
C TYR A 100 2.78 1.01 -15.01
N LYS A 101 2.09 1.53 -16.03
CA LYS A 101 2.72 2.32 -17.10
C LYS A 101 3.03 3.76 -16.64
N ILE A 102 2.22 4.28 -15.72
CA ILE A 102 2.32 5.66 -15.21
C ILE A 102 3.41 5.72 -14.14
N SER A 103 3.47 4.70 -13.29
CA SER A 103 4.32 4.63 -12.11
C SER A 103 4.74 3.19 -11.86
N ARG A 104 5.93 2.94 -11.31
CA ARG A 104 6.32 1.60 -10.87
C ARG A 104 5.62 1.16 -9.58
N HIS A 105 5.15 2.11 -8.77
CA HIS A 105 4.42 1.84 -7.52
C HIS A 105 3.13 2.69 -7.43
N PRO A 106 2.15 2.48 -8.33
CA PRO A 106 0.92 3.27 -8.35
C PRO A 106 0.12 3.14 -7.05
N GLY A 107 0.14 1.97 -6.42
CA GLY A 107 -0.47 1.74 -5.10
C GLY A 107 0.06 2.69 -4.02
N PHE A 108 1.34 3.07 -4.05
CA PHE A 108 1.90 4.03 -3.09
C PHE A 108 1.29 5.43 -3.25
N ILE A 109 1.01 5.85 -4.48
CA ILE A 109 0.37 7.15 -4.76
C ILE A 109 -1.02 7.18 -4.14
N TRP A 110 -1.85 6.19 -4.48
CA TRP A 110 -3.23 6.10 -3.99
C TRP A 110 -3.27 6.02 -2.47
N TYR A 111 -2.39 5.19 -1.89
CA TYR A 111 -2.23 5.06 -0.44
C TYR A 111 -1.85 6.38 0.24
N THR A 112 -0.90 7.13 -0.33
CA THR A 112 -0.44 8.42 0.19
C THR A 112 -1.57 9.45 0.18
N VAL A 113 -2.35 9.51 -0.91
CA VAL A 113 -3.50 10.41 -1.02
C VAL A 113 -4.58 10.05 0.00
N ILE A 114 -4.91 8.76 0.18
CA ILE A 114 -5.84 8.30 1.21
C ILE A 114 -5.37 8.75 2.60
N ASN A 115 -4.10 8.51 2.94
CA ASN A 115 -3.55 8.90 4.25
C ASN A 115 -3.59 10.40 4.49
N MET A 116 -3.33 11.20 3.45
CA MET A 116 -3.46 12.66 3.52
C MET A 116 -4.90 13.08 3.79
N LEU A 117 -5.86 12.55 3.02
CA LEU A 117 -7.29 12.87 3.17
C LEU A 117 -7.83 12.45 4.55
N VAL A 118 -7.47 11.26 5.04
CA VAL A 118 -7.87 10.79 6.37
C VAL A 118 -7.24 11.65 7.47
N SER A 119 -5.97 12.04 7.32
CA SER A 119 -5.29 12.92 8.28
C SER A 119 -5.95 14.30 8.35
N ILE A 120 -6.33 14.86 7.20
CA ILE A 120 -7.09 16.12 7.11
C ILE A 120 -8.44 15.97 7.80
N TYR A 121 -9.17 14.89 7.51
CA TYR A 121 -10.50 14.64 8.09
C TYR A 121 -10.49 14.59 9.61
N TYR A 122 -9.51 13.93 10.22
CA TYR A 122 -9.42 13.87 11.68
C TYR A 122 -8.83 15.11 12.33
N TRP A 123 -8.14 15.96 11.57
CA TRP A 123 -7.51 17.20 12.04
C TRP A 123 -6.79 17.03 13.39
N ASN A 124 -6.04 15.93 13.53
CA ASN A 124 -5.44 15.53 14.80
C ASN A 124 -3.98 15.14 14.60
N TYR A 125 -3.07 15.84 15.30
CA TYR A 125 -1.62 15.61 15.19
C TYR A 125 -1.23 14.14 15.34
N HIS A 126 -1.74 13.43 16.34
CA HIS A 126 -1.35 12.05 16.61
C HIS A 126 -1.88 11.08 15.55
N VAL A 127 -3.07 11.33 15.00
CA VAL A 127 -3.62 10.54 13.88
C VAL A 127 -2.81 10.80 12.61
N THR A 128 -2.43 12.04 12.34
CA THR A 128 -1.54 12.39 11.23
C THR A 128 -0.18 11.72 11.37
N MET A 129 0.41 11.70 12.56
CA MET A 129 1.69 11.01 12.81
C MET A 129 1.60 9.50 12.59
N LEU A 130 0.47 8.87 12.97
CA LEU A 130 0.21 7.46 12.69
C LEU A 130 0.24 7.20 11.17
N PHE A 131 -0.55 7.92 10.39
CA PHE A 131 -0.63 7.69 8.94
C PHE A 131 0.64 8.10 8.20
N LEU A 132 1.33 9.16 8.65
CA LEU A 132 2.65 9.50 8.14
C LEU A 132 3.65 8.35 8.37
N GLY A 133 3.66 7.78 9.58
CA GLY A 133 4.50 6.63 9.90
C GLY A 133 4.21 5.42 8.99
N LEU A 134 2.93 5.11 8.75
CA LEU A 134 2.54 4.01 7.85
C LEU A 134 2.92 4.30 6.39
N THR A 135 2.79 5.54 5.93
CA THR A 135 3.29 5.96 4.60
C THR A 135 4.79 5.78 4.50
N LEU A 136 5.56 6.10 5.54
CA LEU A 136 7.01 5.87 5.55
C LEU A 136 7.36 4.38 5.55
N CYS A 137 6.63 3.54 6.30
CA CYS A 137 6.80 2.08 6.22
C CYS A 137 6.56 1.56 4.79
N ASN A 138 5.49 2.03 4.14
CA ASN A 138 5.20 1.69 2.75
C ASN A 138 6.32 2.17 1.82
N LEU A 139 6.79 3.41 1.97
CA LEU A 139 7.90 3.96 1.18
C LEU A 139 9.18 3.13 1.30
N VAL A 140 9.52 2.70 2.53
CA VAL A 140 10.67 1.82 2.76
C VAL A 140 10.49 0.50 2.05
N LEU A 141 9.31 -0.12 2.19
CA LEU A 141 8.98 -1.39 1.53
C LEU A 141 9.14 -1.27 0.01
N ILE A 142 8.46 -0.33 -0.64
CA ILE A 142 8.52 -0.17 -2.09
C ILE A 142 9.93 0.17 -2.58
N THR A 143 10.74 0.85 -1.77
CA THR A 143 12.13 1.15 -2.11
C THR A 143 13.01 -0.10 -2.07
N VAL A 144 12.78 -0.99 -1.10
CA VAL A 144 13.46 -2.29 -1.01
C VAL A 144 13.03 -3.20 -2.15
N GLU A 145 11.73 -3.24 -2.45
CA GLU A 145 11.18 -3.95 -3.59
C GLU A 145 11.85 -3.50 -4.90
N ASP A 146 11.83 -2.20 -5.19
CA ASP A 146 12.37 -1.61 -6.42
C ASP A 146 13.86 -1.84 -6.63
N ARG A 147 14.65 -1.70 -5.56
CA ARG A 147 16.11 -1.72 -5.67
C ARG A 147 16.72 -3.10 -5.48
N ILE A 148 16.06 -3.98 -4.74
CA ILE A 148 16.65 -5.25 -4.29
C ILE A 148 15.83 -6.44 -4.74
N LEU A 149 14.52 -6.46 -4.48
CA LEU A 149 13.71 -7.66 -4.70
C LEU A 149 13.34 -7.82 -6.18
N PHE A 150 12.69 -6.83 -6.77
CA PHE A 150 12.20 -6.91 -8.14
C PHE A 150 13.31 -7.10 -9.20
N PRO A 151 14.50 -6.45 -9.11
CA PRO A 151 15.61 -6.75 -10.02
C PRO A 151 16.15 -8.18 -9.94
N ARG A 152 15.85 -8.92 -8.88
CA ARG A 152 16.21 -10.34 -8.71
C ARG A 152 15.08 -11.28 -9.07
N MET A 153 13.84 -10.79 -9.07
CA MET A 153 12.66 -11.57 -9.43
C MET A 153 12.38 -11.57 -10.94
N PHE A 154 12.69 -10.46 -11.61
CA PHE A 154 12.35 -10.26 -13.02
C PHE A 154 13.55 -9.72 -13.80
N ASP A 155 13.92 -10.44 -14.87
CA ASP A 155 15.05 -10.05 -15.72
C ASP A 155 14.76 -8.73 -16.47
N GLU A 156 13.51 -8.52 -16.88
CA GLU A 156 13.07 -7.33 -17.63
C GLU A 156 12.95 -6.06 -16.76
N TYR A 157 13.08 -6.18 -15.43
CA TYR A 157 12.85 -5.06 -14.50
C TYR A 157 13.82 -3.90 -14.72
N ARG A 158 15.05 -4.20 -15.14
CA ARG A 158 16.05 -3.17 -15.44
C ARG A 158 15.63 -2.27 -16.60
N GLU A 159 14.99 -2.83 -17.61
CA GLU A 159 14.49 -2.07 -18.76
C GLU A 159 13.26 -1.26 -18.37
N TYR A 160 12.31 -1.89 -17.65
CA TYR A 160 11.13 -1.21 -17.12
C TYR A 160 11.47 0.00 -16.22
N ARG A 161 12.49 -0.12 -15.38
CA ARG A 161 13.00 0.98 -14.56
C ARG A 161 13.53 2.18 -15.36
N ARG A 162 13.99 1.96 -16.60
CA ARG A 162 14.49 3.05 -17.46
C ARG A 162 13.35 3.79 -18.14
N SER A 163 12.24 3.11 -18.44
CA SER A 163 11.10 3.67 -19.17
C SER A 163 9.99 4.21 -18.27
N THR A 164 9.90 3.77 -17.02
CA THR A 164 8.82 4.16 -16.10
C THR A 164 9.35 4.75 -14.79
N PRO A 165 8.83 5.91 -14.33
CA PRO A 165 9.28 6.56 -13.10
C PRO A 165 8.91 5.76 -11.85
N PHE A 166 9.62 6.01 -10.73
CA PHE A 166 9.36 5.33 -9.46
C PHE A 166 7.96 5.62 -8.88
N ILE A 167 7.54 6.89 -8.88
CA ILE A 167 6.25 7.34 -8.33
C ILE A 167 5.49 8.18 -9.36
N LEU A 168 5.98 9.35 -9.75
CA LEU A 168 5.41 10.25 -10.77
C LEU A 168 6.55 11.06 -11.39
#